data_AF-A0A1V3II79-F1
#
_entry.id   AF-A0A1V3II79-F1
#
_cell.length_a   1.000
_cell.length_b   1.000
_cell.length_c   1.000
_cell.angle_alpha   90.00
_cell.angle_beta   90.00
_cell.angle_gamma   90.00
#
_symmetry.space_group_name_H-M   'P 1'
#
loop_
_entity.id
_entity.type
_entity.pdbx_description
1 polymer ?
#
loop_
_entity_poly.entity_id
_entity_poly.type
_entity_poly.pdbx_seq_one_letter_code
_entity_poly.pdbx_strand_id
1 'polypeptide(L)' 'MIKKTDLVKSHIAKGEWQSALKIASRFRILSKQDKDDLVRAFECYHNPNFYQQLGFDAEQLKRKGVSVLIKLWG' A
#
# COMPACT_ATOMS: atom_id res chain seq x y z
N MET A 1 13.32 -10.98 -17.78
CA MET A 1 13.10 -9.61 -17.27
C MET A 1 12.08 -9.69 -16.14
N ILE A 2 12.41 -9.27 -14.92
CA ILE A 2 11.50 -9.34 -13.77
C ILE A 2 10.48 -8.20 -13.88
N LYS A 3 9.17 -8.51 -13.86
CA LYS A 3 8.14 -7.46 -13.90
C LYS A 3 7.96 -6.86 -12.51
N LYS A 4 7.65 -5.56 -12.44
CA LYS A 4 7.35 -4.87 -11.16
C LYS A 4 6.15 -5.50 -10.44
N THR A 5 5.20 -6.06 -11.18
CA THR A 5 4.08 -6.82 -10.63
C THR A 5 4.54 -8.10 -9.94
N ASP A 6 5.54 -8.80 -10.48
CA ASP A 6 6.08 -10.02 -9.89
C ASP A 6 6.82 -9.70 -8.57
N LEU A 7 7.50 -8.55 -8.51
CA LEU A 7 8.10 -8.04 -7.27
C LEU A 7 7.04 -7.75 -6.20
N VAL A 8 5.93 -7.11 -6.57
CA VAL A 8 4.81 -6.86 -5.64
C VAL A 8 4.29 -8.18 -5.07
N LYS A 9 4.03 -9.18 -5.92
CA LYS A 9 3.59 -10.52 -5.49
C LYS A 9 4.61 -11.20 -4.57
N SER A 10 5.90 -11.09 -4.88
CA SER A 10 6.97 -11.63 -4.03
C SER A 10 6.98 -10.99 -2.64
N HIS A 11 6.84 -9.67 -2.55
CA HIS A 11 6.76 -8.96 -1.28
C HIS A 11 5.49 -9.33 -0.49
N ILE A 12 4.35 -9.50 -1.16
CA ILE A 12 3.10 -9.98 -0.53
C ILE A 12 3.31 -11.36 0.10
N ALA A 13 3.88 -12.30 -0.64
CA ALA A 13 4.12 -13.66 -0.16
C ALA A 13 5.07 -13.71 1.05
N LYS A 14 5.95 -12.73 1.20
CA LYS A 14 6.87 -12.59 2.34
C LYS A 14 6.30 -11.77 3.51
N GLY A 15 5.10 -11.20 3.38
CA GLY A 15 4.54 -10.27 4.35
C GLY A 15 5.25 -8.90 4.40
N GLU A 16 6.02 -8.56 3.37
CA GLU A 16 6.77 -7.30 3.27
C GLU A 16 5.87 -6.17 2.76
N TRP A 17 4.83 -5.85 3.53
CA TRP A 17 3.73 -4.96 3.13
C TRP A 17 4.20 -3.57 2.70
N GLN A 18 5.10 -2.95 3.47
CA GLN A 18 5.63 -1.61 3.14
C GLN A 18 6.34 -1.59 1.79
N SER A 19 7.14 -2.61 1.49
CA SER A 19 7.85 -2.76 0.21
C SER A 19 6.88 -2.97 -0.94
N ALA A 20 5.85 -3.79 -0.73
CA ALA A 20 4.81 -4.02 -1.72
C ALA A 20 4.02 -2.72 -2.03
N LEU A 21 3.59 -2.00 -0.99
CA LEU A 21 2.85 -0.73 -1.09
C LEU A 21 3.67 0.35 -1.80
N LYS A 22 4.98 0.45 -1.52
CA LYS A 22 5.91 1.38 -2.19
C LYS A 22 5.94 1.20 -3.71
N ILE A 23 5.89 -0.05 -4.17
CA ILE A 23 5.91 -0.35 -5.61
C ILE A 23 4.51 -0.17 -6.20
N ALA A 24 3.50 -0.74 -5.54
CA ALA A 24 2.11 -0.76 -6.01
C ALA A 24 1.51 0.64 -6.19
N SER A 25 1.72 1.55 -5.23
CA SER A 25 1.24 2.94 -5.26
C SER A 25 1.69 3.75 -6.49
N ARG A 26 2.74 3.30 -7.20
CA ARG A 26 3.29 3.99 -8.37
C ARG A 26 2.68 3.54 -9.70
N PHE A 27 1.83 2.51 -9.71
CA PHE A 27 1.20 2.04 -10.94
C PHE A 27 0.17 3.06 -11.45
N ARG A 28 0.23 3.36 -12.76
CA ARG A 28 -0.68 4.32 -13.42
C ARG A 28 -2.04 3.73 -13.79
N ILE A 29 -2.14 2.40 -13.81
CA ILE A 29 -3.37 1.67 -14.19
C ILE A 29 -4.42 1.60 -13.09
N LEU A 30 -4.11 2.13 -11.90
CA LEU A 30 -4.98 2.04 -10.73
C LEU A 30 -6.11 3.07 -10.80
N SER A 31 -7.26 2.71 -10.22
CA SER A 31 -8.28 3.70 -9.92
C SER A 31 -7.74 4.75 -8.95
N LYS A 32 -8.32 5.96 -8.96
CA LYS A 32 -7.92 7.02 -8.03
C LYS A 32 -8.04 6.56 -6.57
N GLN A 33 -9.13 5.84 -6.25
CA GLN A 33 -9.38 5.35 -4.90
C GLN A 33 -8.34 4.31 -4.46
N ASP A 34 -8.05 3.30 -5.30
CA ASP A 34 -7.04 2.28 -4.98
C ASP A 34 -5.66 2.92 -4.81
N LYS A 35 -5.32 3.87 -5.68
CA LYS A 35 -4.05 4.58 -5.60
C LYS A 35 -3.93 5.36 -4.29
N ASP A 36 -4.96 6.12 -3.93
CA ASP A 36 -4.97 6.91 -2.71
C ASP A 36 -4.87 6.01 -1.46
N ASP A 37 -5.58 4.87 -1.44
CA ASP A 37 -5.53 3.93 -0.32
C ASP A 37 -4.14 3.27 -0.17
N LEU A 38 -3.49 2.91 -1.28
CA LEU A 38 -2.11 2.39 -1.27
C LEU A 38 -1.09 3.44 -0.82
N VAL A 39 -1.23 4.68 -1.28
CA VAL A 39 -0.34 5.79 -0.90
C VAL A 39 -0.48 6.13 0.58
N ARG A 40 -1.71 6.32 1.07
CA ARG A 40 -1.95 6.64 2.50
C ARG A 40 -1.44 5.52 3.40
N ALA A 41 -1.67 4.26 3.04
CA ALA A 41 -1.14 3.13 3.78
C ALA A 41 0.40 3.16 3.84
N PHE A 42 1.06 3.37 2.69
CA PHE A 42 2.52 3.50 2.63
C PHE A 42 3.04 4.66 3.49
N GLU A 43 2.41 5.83 3.41
CA GLU A 43 2.79 6.98 4.22
C GLU A 43 2.56 6.76 5.71
N CYS A 44 1.50 6.04 6.10
CA CYS A 44 1.25 5.66 7.49
C CYS A 44 2.33 4.71 8.06
N TYR A 45 3.05 3.95 7.22
CA TYR A 45 4.24 3.20 7.67
C TYR A 45 5.42 4.12 8.02
N HIS A 46 5.50 5.32 7.44
CA HIS A 46 6.58 6.27 7.67
C HIS A 46 6.23 7.32 8.73
N ASN A 47 5.03 7.90 8.65
CA ASN A 47 4.58 9.02 9.46
C ASN A 47 3.15 8.80 9.98
N PRO A 48 2.91 7.81 10.85
CA PRO A 48 1.57 7.55 11.40
C PRO A 48 1.03 8.73 12.20
N ASN A 49 1.90 9.45 12.92
CA ASN A 49 1.52 10.60 13.76
C ASN A 49 0.88 11.72 12.95
N PHE A 50 1.33 11.95 11.71
CA PHE A 50 0.75 12.97 10.84
C PHE A 50 -0.73 12.66 10.56
N TYR A 51 -1.04 11.42 10.23
CA TYR A 51 -2.41 10.97 9.98
C TYR A 51 -3.27 10.99 11.24
N GLN A 52 -2.70 10.62 12.40
CA GLN A 52 -3.39 10.71 13.68
C GLN A 52 -3.73 12.16 14.07
N GLN A 53 -2.82 13.11 13.84
CA GLN A 53 -3.06 14.54 14.07
C GLN A 53 -4.18 15.10 13.19
N LEU A 54 -4.35 14.54 11.99
CA LEU A 54 -5.45 14.87 11.08
C LEU A 54 -6.77 14.15 11.45
N GLY A 55 -6.79 13.36 12.53
CA GLY A 55 -7.97 12.63 13.00
C GLY A 55 -8.22 11.29 12.31
N PHE A 56 -7.23 10.76 11.56
CA PHE A 56 -7.33 9.44 10.93
C PHE A 56 -6.71 8.34 11.81
N ASP A 57 -7.32 7.14 11.77
CA ASP A 57 -6.69 5.94 12.30
C ASP A 57 -5.65 5.41 11.30
N ALA A 58 -4.37 5.69 11.59
CA ALA A 58 -3.25 5.25 10.76
C ALA A 58 -3.19 3.71 10.61
N GLU A 59 -3.59 2.95 11.62
CA GLU A 59 -3.62 1.49 11.54
C GLU A 59 -4.77 0.99 10.66
N GLN A 60 -5.93 1.66 10.72
CA GLN A 60 -7.02 1.40 9.78
C GLN A 60 -6.60 1.70 8.33
N LEU A 61 -5.89 2.81 8.09
CA LEU A 61 -5.38 3.15 6.77
C LEU A 61 -4.37 2.13 6.25
N LYS A 62 -3.45 1.65 7.09
CA LYS A 62 -2.54 0.54 6.74
C LYS A 62 -3.31 -0.71 6.35
N ARG A 63 -4.27 -1.15 7.17
CA ARG A 63 -5.11 -2.33 6.89
C ARG A 63 -5.87 -2.19 5.57
N LYS A 64 -6.42 -1.00 5.30
CA LYS A 64 -7.13 -0.71 4.06
C LYS A 64 -6.23 -0.84 2.84
N GLY A 65 -5.03 -0.24 2.88
CA GLY A 65 -4.07 -0.37 1.77
C GLY A 65 -3.58 -1.80 1.58
N VAL A 66 -3.32 -2.56 2.65
CA VAL A 66 -2.98 -3.98 2.56
C VAL A 66 -4.12 -4.79 1.94
N SER A 67 -5.38 -4.51 2.31
CA SER A 67 -6.54 -5.17 1.70
C SER A 67 -6.63 -4.89 0.19
N VAL A 68 -6.45 -3.64 -0.24
CA VAL A 68 -6.40 -3.28 -1.66
C VAL A 68 -5.26 -3.99 -2.38
N LEU A 69 -4.08 -4.06 -1.74
CA LEU A 69 -2.91 -4.73 -2.29
C LEU A 69 -3.14 -6.23 -2.51
N ILE A 70 -3.75 -6.92 -1.54
CA ILE A 70 -4.12 -8.35 -1.64
C ILE A 70 -5.22 -8.53 -2.69
N LYS A 71 -6.21 -7.65 -2.77
CA LYS A 71 -7.27 -7.74 -3.79
C LYS A 71 -6.72 -7.66 -5.22
N LEU A 72 -5.67 -6.86 -5.44
CA LEU A 72 -5.10 -6.61 -6.77
C LEU A 72 -4.00 -7.61 -7.17
N TRP A 73 -3.21 -8.09 -6.20
CA TRP A 73 -2.02 -8.91 -6.46
C TRP A 73 -1.81 -10.10 -5.51
N GLY A 74 -2.70 -10.30 -4.54
CA GLY A 74 -2.71 -11.50 -3.69
C GLY A 74 -3.03 -12.78 -4.45
#